data_AF-A0A5N0UZP6-F1
#
_entry.id   AF-A0A5N0UZP6-F1
#
_cell.length_a   1.000
_cell.length_b   1.000
_cell.length_c   1.000
_cell.angle_alpha   90.00
_cell.angle_beta   90.00
_cell.angle_gamma   90.00
#
_symmetry.space_group_name_H-M   'P 1'
#
loop_
_entity.id
_entity.type
_entity.pdbx_description
1 polymer ?
#
loop_
_entity_poly.entity_id
_entity_poly.type
_entity_poly.pdbx_seq_one_letter_code
_entity_poly.pdbx_strand_id
1 'polypeptide(L)'
;MNSERENADTTENAVVIPFPRRSTNDATWIYRQSGHRTRSRRFVGTVIRVGGAEGRRLRRELASITADLLRWAAQQQRDEATDENQERAA
;
A
#
# COMPACT_ATOMS: atom_id res chain seq x y z
N MET A 1 34.63 -11.32 -10.97
CA MET A 1 33.47 -10.77 -11.69
C MET A 1 32.26 -11.57 -11.25
N ASN A 2 31.41 -11.01 -10.38
CA ASN A 2 30.06 -11.53 -10.13
C ASN A 2 29.21 -10.37 -9.58
N SER A 3 28.07 -10.19 -10.25
CA SER A 3 27.26 -8.99 -10.29
C SER A 3 26.57 -8.67 -8.96
N GLU A 4 26.79 -7.44 -8.49
CA GLU A 4 25.98 -6.81 -7.46
C GLU A 4 24.56 -6.64 -8.01
N ARG A 5 23.58 -7.29 -7.35
CA ARG A 5 22.16 -6.98 -7.56
C ARG A 5 21.90 -5.63 -6.92
N GLU A 6 22.06 -4.58 -7.70
CA GLU A 6 21.59 -3.24 -7.41
C GLU A 6 20.06 -3.30 -7.38
N ASN A 7 19.50 -3.47 -6.18
CA ASN A 7 18.07 -3.28 -5.95
C ASN A 7 17.79 -1.80 -6.20
N ALA A 8 17.38 -1.48 -7.43
CA ALA A 8 17.01 -0.14 -7.83
C ALA A 8 15.96 0.40 -6.85
N ASP A 9 16.43 1.34 -6.01
CA ASP A 9 15.66 2.11 -5.06
C ASP A 9 14.62 2.91 -5.84
N THR A 10 13.47 2.27 -6.11
CA THR A 10 12.35 2.80 -6.92
C THR A 10 11.60 3.90 -6.17
N THR A 11 12.26 4.55 -5.21
CA THR A 11 11.73 5.63 -4.39
C THR A 11 12.16 7.00 -4.92
N GLU A 12 13.13 7.04 -5.86
CA GLU A 12 13.69 8.29 -6.42
C GLU A 12 12.65 9.12 -7.21
N ASN A 13 11.57 8.50 -7.71
CA ASN A 13 10.51 9.17 -8.47
C ASN A 13 9.17 9.29 -7.74
N ALA A 14 9.13 9.08 -6.42
CA ALA A 14 7.91 9.27 -5.65
C ALA A 14 7.57 10.77 -5.58
N VAL A 15 6.61 11.21 -6.40
CA VAL A 15 6.11 12.58 -6.38
C VAL A 15 5.44 12.85 -5.03
N VAL A 16 6.14 13.56 -4.16
CA VAL A 16 5.58 14.03 -2.89
C VAL A 16 4.64 15.21 -3.20
N ILE A 17 3.35 14.92 -3.31
CA ILE A 17 2.32 15.97 -3.43
C ILE A 17 2.16 16.61 -2.04
N PRO A 18 2.54 17.89 -1.85
CA PRO A 18 2.42 18.55 -0.56
C PRO A 18 0.94 18.66 -0.18
N PHE A 19 0.60 18.18 1.02
CA PHE A 19 -0.76 18.28 1.51
C PHE A 19 -1.16 19.74 1.75
N PRO A 20 -2.35 20.18 1.29
CA PRO A 20 -2.81 21.55 1.45
C PRO A 20 -2.91 21.95 2.93
N ARG A 21 -2.71 23.25 3.21
CA ARG A 21 -2.59 23.78 4.57
C ARG A 21 -3.89 23.62 5.38
N ARG A 22 -3.84 22.66 6.31
CA ARG A 22 -4.49 22.50 7.63
C ARG A 22 -5.71 23.40 7.91
N SER A 23 -6.86 22.78 8.24
CA SER A 23 -7.85 23.37 9.14
C SER A 23 -7.68 22.77 10.54
N THR A 24 -7.89 23.54 11.61
CA THR A 24 -7.83 23.04 12.99
C THR A 24 -8.92 22.02 13.33
N ASN A 25 -9.86 21.77 12.42
CA ASN A 25 -10.99 20.84 12.57
C ASN A 25 -10.82 19.53 11.76
N ASP A 26 -9.64 19.28 11.20
CA ASP A 26 -9.44 18.08 10.38
C ASP A 26 -9.43 16.82 11.26
N ALA A 27 -10.22 15.81 10.89
CA ALA A 27 -10.33 14.58 11.65
C ALA A 27 -8.98 13.85 11.68
N THR A 28 -8.62 13.22 12.79
CA THR A 28 -7.33 12.52 12.94
C THR A 28 -7.56 11.01 12.96
N TRP A 29 -6.80 10.26 12.16
CA TRP A 29 -6.76 8.80 12.25
C TRP A 29 -5.53 8.38 13.07
N ILE A 30 -5.69 7.30 13.84
CA ILE A 30 -4.65 6.76 14.73
C ILE A 30 -4.63 5.25 14.57
N TYR A 31 -3.47 4.69 14.25
CA TYR A 31 -3.25 3.24 14.27
C TYR A 31 -2.22 2.89 15.35
N ARG A 32 -2.55 1.91 16.19
CA ARG A 32 -1.65 1.39 17.22
C ARG A 32 -1.33 -0.06 16.89
N GLN A 33 -0.05 -0.32 16.61
CA GLN A 33 0.46 -1.66 16.42
C GLN A 33 0.96 -2.18 17.77
N SER A 34 0.31 -3.20 18.31
CA SER A 34 0.78 -3.95 19.48
C SER A 34 1.88 -4.93 19.05
N GLY A 35 3.09 -4.78 19.61
CA GLY A 35 4.20 -5.70 19.41
C GLY A 35 4.29 -6.72 20.55
N HIS A 36 4.73 -7.95 20.26
CA HIS A 36 4.75 -9.08 21.20
C HIS A 36 5.64 -8.85 22.44
N ARG A 37 6.68 -8.00 22.41
CA ARG A 37 7.61 -7.92 23.57
C ARG A 37 8.09 -6.56 24.07
N THR A 38 8.20 -5.46 23.29
CA THR A 38 8.70 -4.19 23.89
C THR A 38 8.50 -2.88 23.12
N ARG A 39 7.89 -2.87 21.93
CA ARG A 39 7.63 -1.60 21.21
C ARG A 39 6.23 -1.60 20.64
N SER A 40 5.34 -0.81 21.25
CA SER A 40 4.12 -0.36 20.58
C SER A 40 4.50 0.74 19.60
N ARG A 41 4.06 0.63 18.35
CA ARG A 41 4.21 1.70 17.35
C ARG A 41 2.89 2.43 17.24
N ARG A 42 2.92 3.76 17.31
CA ARG A 42 1.76 4.63 17.11
C ARG A 42 1.96 5.42 15.83
N PHE A 43 1.01 5.27 14.91
CA PHE A 43 0.92 6.05 13.69
C PHE A 43 -0.26 7.02 13.83
N VAL A 44 -0.07 8.26 13.40
CA VAL A 44 -1.08 9.32 13.45
C VAL A 44 -1.06 10.06 12.12
N GLY A 45 -2.22 10.36 11.58
CA GLY A 45 -2.34 11.18 10.38
C GLY A 45 -3.65 11.97 10.35
N THR A 46 -3.66 13.02 9.56
CA THR A 46 -4.82 13.89 9.37
C THR A 46 -5.67 13.39 8.20
N VAL A 47 -6.99 13.43 8.35
CA VAL A 47 -7.98 13.06 7.35
C VAL A 47 -8.52 14.33 6.73
N ILE A 48 -8.19 14.54 5.45
CA ILE A 48 -8.75 15.63 4.64
C ILE A 48 -9.97 15.09 3.90
N ARG A 49 -11.11 15.78 4.01
CA ARG A 49 -12.32 15.41 3.28
C ARG A 49 -12.27 15.95 1.85
N VAL A 50 -12.24 15.06 0.86
CA VAL A 50 -12.31 15.43 -0.55
C VAL A 50 -13.70 15.08 -1.12
N GLY A 51 -14.45 16.11 -1.48
CA GLY A 51 -15.81 16.00 -2.04
C GLY A 51 -15.89 16.36 -3.52
N GLY A 52 -17.11 16.48 -4.04
CA GLY A 52 -17.36 16.98 -5.40
C GLY A 52 -16.80 16.10 -6.52
N ALA A 53 -16.42 16.72 -7.63
CA ALA A 53 -15.87 16.04 -8.79
C ALA A 53 -14.53 15.35 -8.48
N GLU A 54 -13.66 16.02 -7.73
CA GLU A 54 -12.35 15.48 -7.35
C GLU A 54 -12.48 14.27 -6.42
N GLY A 55 -13.37 14.34 -5.42
CA GLY A 55 -13.64 13.19 -4.56
C GLY A 55 -14.21 11.99 -5.33
N ARG A 56 -15.00 12.22 -6.39
CA ARG A 56 -15.46 11.14 -7.28
C ARG A 56 -14.32 10.56 -8.11
N ARG A 57 -13.42 11.41 -8.62
CA ARG A 57 -12.23 10.97 -9.36
C ARG A 57 -11.34 10.07 -8.50
N LEU A 58 -10.95 10.55 -7.31
CA LEU A 58 -10.11 9.80 -6.36
C LEU A 58 -10.74 8.46 -5.97
N ARG A 59 -12.07 8.42 -5.74
CA ARG A 59 -12.76 7.15 -5.44
C ARG A 59 -12.69 6.13 -6.58
N ARG A 60 -12.77 6.57 -7.85
CA ARG A 60 -12.64 5.68 -9.00
C ARG A 60 -11.22 5.15 -9.15
N GLU A 61 -10.23 6.03 -8.96
CA GLU A 61 -8.83 5.67 -9.03
C GLU A 61 -8.46 4.65 -7.95
N LEU A 62 -8.89 4.90 -6.70
CA LEU A 62 -8.69 3.95 -5.60
C LEU A 62 -9.38 2.61 -5.86
N ALA A 63 -10.60 2.62 -6.42
CA ALA A 63 -11.30 1.39 -6.78
C ALA A 63 -10.53 0.59 -7.85
N SER A 64 -9.93 1.27 -8.83
CA SER A 64 -9.09 0.61 -9.85
C SER A 64 -7.87 -0.04 -9.22
N ILE A 65 -7.11 0.71 -8.42
CA ILE A 65 -5.91 0.19 -7.73
C ILE A 65 -6.26 -1.00 -6.84
N THR A 66 -7.37 -0.92 -6.10
CA THR A 66 -7.83 -2.03 -5.25
C THR A 66 -8.18 -3.27 -6.08
N ALA A 67 -8.84 -3.09 -7.22
CA ALA A 67 -9.16 -4.20 -8.12
C ALA A 67 -7.90 -4.85 -8.71
N ASP A 68 -6.89 -4.05 -9.08
CA ASP A 68 -5.62 -4.55 -9.60
C ASP A 68 -4.83 -5.31 -8.52
N LEU A 69 -4.78 -4.79 -7.29
CA LEU A 69 -4.16 -5.48 -6.15
C LEU A 69 -4.85 -6.80 -5.81
N LEU A 70 -6.19 -6.82 -5.81
CA LEU A 70 -6.94 -8.06 -5.57
C LEU A 70 -6.72 -9.08 -6.70
N ARG A 71 -6.64 -8.62 -7.95
CA ARG A 71 -6.32 -9.48 -9.09
C ARG A 71 -4.92 -10.05 -8.98
N TRP A 72 -3.94 -9.22 -8.65
CA TRP A 72 -2.56 -9.65 -8.43
C TRP A 72 -2.49 -10.67 -7.30
N ALA A 73 -3.11 -10.41 -6.15
CA ALA A 73 -3.13 -11.33 -5.02
C ALA A 73 -3.78 -12.69 -5.40
N ALA A 74 -4.85 -12.67 -6.20
CA ALA A 74 -5.48 -13.89 -6.69
C ALA A 74 -4.61 -14.67 -7.70
N GLN A 75 -3.73 -13.99 -8.46
CA GLN A 75 -2.75 -14.65 -9.33
C GLN A 75 -1.66 -15.32 -8.51
N GLN A 76 -1.09 -14.63 -7.51
CA GLN A 76 -0.05 -15.18 -6.65
C GLN A 76 -0.50 -16.49 -5.95
N GLN A 77 -1.76 -16.55 -5.48
CA GLN A 77 -2.32 -17.77 -4.87
C GLN A 77 -2.44 -18.96 -5.85
N ARG A 78 -2.59 -18.71 -7.15
CA ARG A 78 -2.67 -19.76 -8.16
C ARG A 78 -1.30 -20.28 -8.56
N ASP A 79 -0.32 -19.39 -8.64
CA ASP A 79 1.04 -19.75 -8.98
C ASP A 79 1.68 -20.58 -7.85
N GLU A 80 1.45 -20.22 -6.59
CA GLU A 80 1.88 -21.00 -5.41
C GLU A 80 1.26 -22.41 -5.38
N ALA A 81 -0.04 -22.54 -5.71
CA ALA A 81 -0.71 -23.84 -5.80
C ALA A 81 -0.25 -24.71 -6.98
N THR A 82 0.33 -24.10 -8.02
CA THR A 82 0.85 -24.81 -9.20
C THR A 82 2.25 -25.36 -8.92
N ASP A 83 3.09 -24.57 -8.25
CA ASP A 83 4.43 -24.99 -7.81
C ASP A 83 4.36 -26.15 -6.79
N GLU A 84 3.44 -26.11 -5.81
CA GLU A 84 3.25 -27.21 -4.84
C GLU A 84 2.82 -28.54 -5.49
N ASN A 85 2.10 -28.48 -6.61
CA ASN A 85 1.62 -29.67 -7.33
C ASN A 85 2.70 -30.28 -8.23
N GLN A 86 3.62 -29.46 -8.77
CA GLN A 86 4.77 -29.94 -9.54
C GLN A 86 5.84 -30.56 -8.63
N GLU A 87 6.07 -30.00 -7.43
CA GLU A 87 7.04 -30.53 -6.48
C GLU A 87 6.62 -31.89 -5.87
N ARG A 88 5.31 -32.20 -5.85
CA ARG A 88 4.79 -33.51 -5.44
C ARG A 88 4.72 -34.56 -6.54
N ALA A 89 4.87 -34.15 -7.80
CA ALA A 89 4.78 -35.01 -8.97
C ALA A 89 6.16 -35.38 -9.57
N ALA A 90 7.25 -34.84 -9.00
CA ALA A 90 8.64 -35.16 -9.31
C ALA A 90 9.27 -36.04 -8.22
#